data_AF-A0A7S1V6I7-F1
#
_entry.id   AF-A0A7S1V6I7-F1
#
_cell.length_a   1.000
_cell.length_b   1.000
_cell.length_c   1.000
_cell.angle_alpha   90.00
_cell.angle_beta   90.00
_cell.angle_gamma   90.00
#
_symmetry.space_group_name_H-M   'P 1'
#
loop_
_entity.id
_entity.type
_entity.pdbx_description
1 polymer ?
#
loop_
_entity_poly.entity_id
_entity_poly.type
_entity_poly.pdbx_seq_one_letter_code
_entity_poly.pdbx_strand_id
1 'polypeptide(L)'
;AALYRRTGVTPAPNATRTPCRPFAEPALAATKCLAHFIVPGVEKGASTFLFQSLSSHPHLVHPLTGSGFKEVGLYLSSGQLARGGVAARYRALPFLDPQDGLVVGDGSVYYAVDRAAPARIAAEAPHTRFILVLREPVARAYS
;
A
#
# COMPACT_ATOMS: atom_id res chain seq x y z
N ALA A 1 0.89 -4.02 17.29
CA ALA A 1 0.30 -2.89 18.04
C ALA A 1 1.32 -2.15 18.93
N ALA A 2 2.25 -2.83 19.62
CA ALA A 2 3.14 -2.17 20.59
C ALA A 2 4.39 -1.45 20.02
N LEU A 3 4.78 -1.70 18.76
CA LEU A 3 6.07 -1.21 18.23
C LEU A 3 6.04 0.21 17.65
N TYR A 4 4.87 0.80 17.37
CA TYR A 4 4.78 2.14 16.77
C TYR A 4 4.52 3.28 17.77
N ARG A 5 4.21 2.99 19.04
CA ARG A 5 3.91 3.99 20.09
C ARG A 5 5.12 4.81 20.58
N ARG A 6 6.32 4.58 20.05
CA ARG A 6 7.56 5.22 20.54
C ARG A 6 7.99 6.47 19.78
N THR A 7 7.33 6.83 18.69
CA THR A 7 7.64 8.08 18.00
C THR A 7 6.68 9.14 18.54
N GLY A 8 7.18 10.12 19.29
CA GLY A 8 6.42 11.25 19.82
C GLY A 8 5.91 12.20 18.74
N VAL A 9 5.42 11.65 17.61
CA VAL A 9 4.87 12.38 16.49
C VAL A 9 3.49 12.85 16.92
N THR A 10 3.43 14.12 17.30
CA THR A 10 2.15 14.83 17.41
C THR A 10 1.54 14.90 16.02
N PRO A 11 0.27 14.49 15.84
CA PRO A 11 -0.33 14.49 14.53
C PRO A 11 -0.47 15.91 13.98
N ALA A 12 -0.04 16.12 12.73
CA ALA A 12 -0.18 17.39 12.04
C ALA A 12 -1.66 17.86 12.03
N PRO A 13 -1.95 19.13 12.39
CA PRO A 13 -3.30 19.57 12.71
C PRO A 13 -4.25 19.76 11.51
N ASN A 14 -3.81 19.62 10.25
CA ASN A 14 -4.62 20.02 9.09
C ASN A 14 -4.53 19.16 7.83
N ALA A 15 -3.96 17.95 7.89
CA ALA A 15 -4.15 17.01 6.78
C ALA A 15 -5.58 16.46 6.89
N THR A 16 -6.41 16.60 5.86
CA THR A 16 -7.67 15.86 5.75
C THR A 16 -7.36 14.37 5.89
N ARG A 17 -7.51 13.84 7.11
CA ARG A 17 -7.14 12.48 7.48
C ARG A 17 -8.06 11.55 6.70
N THR A 18 -7.53 10.78 5.75
CA THR A 18 -8.25 9.61 5.25
C THR A 18 -8.15 8.58 6.38
N PRO A 19 -9.22 8.28 7.13
CA PRO A 19 -9.15 7.28 8.18
C PRO A 19 -8.79 5.93 7.56
N CYS A 20 -8.03 5.13 8.29
CA CYS A 20 -7.88 3.71 8.00
C CYS A 20 -9.25 3.10 7.77
N ARG A 21 -9.46 2.55 6.57
CA ARG A 21 -10.67 1.81 6.27
C ARG A 21 -10.47 0.35 6.64
N PRO A 22 -11.16 -0.14 7.68
CA PRO A 22 -11.07 -1.52 8.07
C PRO A 22 -11.63 -2.42 6.96
N PHE A 23 -10.91 -3.48 6.63
CA PHE A 23 -11.57 -4.63 6.00
C PHE A 23 -12.21 -5.45 7.12
N ALA A 24 -13.53 -5.59 7.08
CA ALA A 24 -14.28 -6.31 8.09
C ALA A 24 -14.20 -7.82 7.83
N GLU A 25 -13.48 -8.53 8.69
CA GLU A 25 -13.77 -9.94 9.00
C GLU A 25 -13.92 -10.05 10.54
N PRO A 26 -14.89 -10.81 11.08
CA PRO A 26 -15.45 -10.54 12.41
C PRO A 26 -14.61 -10.94 13.63
N ALA A 27 -13.35 -11.36 13.50
CA ALA A 27 -12.71 -12.16 14.57
C ALA A 27 -11.51 -11.54 15.31
N LEU A 28 -10.98 -10.36 14.95
CA LEU A 28 -9.82 -9.78 15.65
C LEU A 28 -9.94 -8.26 15.80
N ALA A 29 -9.96 -7.78 17.04
CA ALA A 29 -10.11 -6.37 17.46
C ALA A 29 -8.94 -5.43 17.07
N ALA A 30 -8.11 -5.80 16.11
CA ALA A 30 -7.17 -4.92 15.43
C ALA A 30 -7.47 -4.98 13.94
N THR A 31 -7.92 -3.87 13.35
CA THR A 31 -8.30 -3.89 11.94
C THR A 31 -7.10 -3.62 11.05
N LYS A 32 -6.86 -4.52 10.09
CA LYS A 32 -5.87 -4.23 9.04
C LYS A 32 -6.43 -3.20 8.10
N CYS A 33 -5.70 -2.10 7.98
CA CYS A 33 -6.01 -1.08 7.00
C CYS A 33 -5.68 -1.60 5.62
N LEU A 34 -6.62 -1.36 4.72
CA LEU A 34 -6.35 -1.45 3.30
C LEU A 34 -5.29 -0.42 2.90
N ALA A 35 -4.66 -0.63 1.75
CA ALA A 35 -3.81 0.39 1.17
C ALA A 35 -4.64 1.68 0.99
N HIS A 36 -4.10 2.81 1.44
CA HIS A 36 -4.71 4.12 1.24
C HIS A 36 -4.29 4.71 -0.09
N PHE A 37 -3.08 4.36 -0.51
CA PHE A 37 -2.60 4.67 -1.85
C PHE A 37 -1.83 3.48 -2.43
N ILE A 38 -1.81 3.41 -3.75
CA ILE A 38 -1.06 2.43 -4.51
C ILE A 38 -0.19 3.17 -5.54
N VAL A 39 1.07 2.77 -5.65
CA VAL A 39 1.97 3.11 -6.76
C VAL A 39 1.99 1.91 -7.71
N PRO A 40 1.05 1.81 -8.67
CA PRO A 40 0.84 0.59 -9.43
C PRO A 40 1.87 0.40 -10.54
N GLY A 41 2.76 1.38 -10.75
CA GLY A 41 3.66 1.43 -11.90
C GLY A 41 4.11 2.85 -12.25
N VAL A 42 4.82 3.03 -13.36
CA VAL A 42 5.28 1.95 -14.26
C VAL A 42 6.67 1.43 -13.87
N GLU A 43 7.01 0.21 -14.31
CA GLU A 43 8.38 -0.29 -14.21
C GLU A 43 9.36 0.71 -14.87
N LYS A 44 10.53 0.89 -14.26
CA LYS A 44 11.58 1.84 -14.66
C LYS A 44 11.15 3.32 -14.68
N GLY A 45 9.99 3.64 -14.11
CA GLY A 45 9.49 5.01 -13.92
C GLY A 45 9.95 5.68 -12.62
N ALA A 46 10.96 5.15 -11.91
CA ALA A 46 11.39 5.62 -10.59
C ALA A 46 10.38 5.42 -9.43
N SER A 47 9.51 4.41 -9.53
CA SER A 47 8.55 4.06 -8.47
C SER A 47 9.21 3.68 -7.14
N THR A 48 10.39 3.04 -7.16
CA THR A 48 11.14 2.71 -5.93
C THR A 48 11.62 3.97 -5.22
N PHE A 49 12.18 4.93 -5.96
CA PHE A 49 12.60 6.22 -5.41
C PHE A 49 11.42 7.00 -4.82
N LEU A 50 10.30 7.08 -5.56
CA LEU A 50 9.09 7.71 -5.05
C LEU A 50 8.62 7.03 -3.75
N PHE A 51 8.49 5.70 -3.75
CA PHE A 51 7.95 4.99 -2.60
C PHE A 51 8.84 5.15 -1.37
N GLN A 52 10.17 5.06 -1.53
CA GLN A 52 11.13 5.33 -0.46
C GLN A 52 11.06 6.77 0.05
N SER A 53 10.90 7.75 -0.85
CA SER A 53 10.76 9.16 -0.47
C SER A 53 9.48 9.40 0.33
N LEU A 54 8.34 8.88 -0.13
CA LEU A 54 7.07 8.94 0.61
C LEU A 54 7.20 8.28 1.97
N SER A 55 7.89 7.15 2.03
CA SER A 55 8.05 6.37 3.25
C SER A 55 8.90 7.03 4.33
N SER A 56 9.63 8.08 3.98
CA SER A 56 10.31 8.92 4.96
C SER A 56 9.32 9.78 5.77
N HIS A 57 8.05 9.84 5.37
CA HIS A 57 7.01 10.58 6.08
C HIS A 57 6.58 9.85 7.37
N PRO A 58 6.52 10.53 8.53
CA PRO A 58 6.30 9.88 9.83
C PRO A 58 4.92 9.20 9.98
N HIS A 59 3.94 9.60 9.19
CA HIS A 59 2.61 8.98 9.20
C HIS A 59 2.44 7.85 8.18
N LEU A 60 3.47 7.52 7.40
CA LEU A 60 3.39 6.42 6.45
C LEU A 60 3.93 5.14 7.09
N VAL A 61 3.13 4.08 7.02
CA VAL A 61 3.51 2.73 7.42
C VAL A 61 3.64 1.86 6.19
N HIS A 62 4.75 1.13 6.14
CA HIS A 62 5.03 0.20 5.07
C HIS A 62 4.19 -1.07 5.15
N PRO A 63 4.02 -1.77 4.00
CA PRO A 63 3.77 -3.19 3.99
C PRO A 63 4.78 -3.98 4.84
N LEU A 64 4.33 -5.12 5.34
CA LEU A 64 5.15 -6.05 6.13
C LEU A 64 5.96 -7.01 5.27
N THR A 65 5.62 -7.14 3.98
CA THR A 65 6.24 -8.06 3.03
C THR A 65 6.62 -7.35 1.74
N GLY A 66 7.36 -8.06 0.88
CA GLY A 66 7.80 -7.56 -0.41
C GLY A 66 9.22 -6.97 -0.36
N SER A 67 9.82 -6.81 -1.54
CA SER A 67 11.19 -6.32 -1.68
C SER A 67 11.29 -4.84 -1.29
N GLY A 68 12.15 -4.51 -0.32
CA GLY A 68 12.31 -3.14 0.18
C GLY A 68 11.05 -2.57 0.83
N PHE A 69 10.21 -3.44 1.41
CA PHE A 69 8.88 -3.07 1.93
C PHE A 69 7.99 -2.40 0.88
N LYS A 70 8.16 -2.82 -0.36
CA LYS A 70 7.43 -2.47 -1.59
C LYS A 70 7.20 -3.79 -2.34
N GLU A 71 6.48 -3.77 -3.46
CA GLU A 71 6.32 -4.95 -4.34
C GLU A 71 5.62 -6.14 -3.64
N VAL A 72 4.56 -5.88 -2.89
CA VAL A 72 3.78 -6.91 -2.18
C VAL A 72 3.15 -7.90 -3.17
N GLY A 73 2.68 -7.39 -4.31
CA GLY A 73 2.02 -8.17 -5.36
C GLY A 73 0.73 -8.83 -4.87
N LEU A 74 0.04 -8.21 -3.91
CA LEU A 74 -1.18 -8.75 -3.32
C LEU A 74 -2.25 -8.97 -4.39
N TYR A 75 -2.48 -7.96 -5.24
CA TYR A 75 -3.58 -7.92 -6.21
C TYR A 75 -3.27 -8.54 -7.58
N LEU A 76 -2.03 -8.95 -7.84
CA LEU A 76 -1.64 -9.54 -9.13
C LEU A 76 -2.43 -10.82 -9.41
N SER A 77 -2.68 -11.12 -10.69
CA SER A 77 -3.31 -12.36 -11.17
C SER A 77 -2.63 -13.60 -10.58
N SER A 78 -1.30 -13.61 -10.56
CA SER A 78 -0.44 -14.61 -9.92
C SER A 78 -0.02 -14.22 -8.48
N GLY A 79 -0.70 -13.25 -7.89
CA GLY A 79 -0.34 -12.58 -6.65
C GLY A 79 -0.67 -13.36 -5.38
N GLN A 80 -0.40 -12.73 -4.23
CA GLN A 80 -0.59 -13.40 -2.95
C GLN A 80 -2.08 -13.60 -2.63
N LEU A 81 -2.96 -12.65 -2.97
CA LEU A 81 -4.40 -12.78 -2.71
C LEU A 81 -5.02 -13.91 -3.55
N ALA A 82 -4.58 -14.06 -4.81
CA ALA A 82 -5.02 -15.14 -5.69
C ALA A 82 -4.62 -16.53 -5.19
N ARG A 83 -3.49 -16.65 -4.48
CA ARG A 83 -2.94 -17.94 -4.00
C ARG A 83 -3.34 -18.28 -2.56
N GLY A 84 -3.43 -17.27 -1.71
CA GLY A 84 -3.58 -17.42 -0.25
C GLY A 84 -4.82 -16.75 0.33
N GLY A 85 -5.68 -16.17 -0.50
CA GLY A 85 -6.91 -15.50 -0.05
C GLY A 85 -6.66 -14.44 1.01
N VAL A 86 -7.62 -14.26 1.91
CA VAL A 86 -7.56 -13.22 2.95
C VAL A 86 -6.35 -13.40 3.88
N ALA A 87 -5.87 -14.64 4.10
CA ALA A 87 -4.66 -14.91 4.89
C ALA A 87 -3.41 -14.23 4.34
N ALA A 88 -3.30 -14.09 3.01
CA ALA A 88 -2.20 -13.38 2.37
C ALA A 88 -2.16 -11.90 2.77
N ARG A 89 -3.33 -11.25 2.79
CA ARG A 89 -3.48 -9.86 3.25
C ARG A 89 -3.03 -9.69 4.68
N TYR A 90 -3.40 -10.64 5.56
CA TYR A 90 -2.99 -10.59 6.96
C TYR A 90 -1.48 -10.71 7.17
N ARG A 91 -0.76 -11.31 6.22
CA ARG A 91 0.71 -11.37 6.26
C ARG A 91 1.33 -10.11 5.65
N ALA A 92 0.68 -9.51 4.67
CA ALA A 92 1.24 -8.44 3.86
C ALA A 92 1.08 -7.02 4.41
N LEU A 93 -0.06 -6.69 5.04
CA LEU A 93 -0.36 -5.31 5.46
C LEU A 93 -0.23 -5.15 6.98
N PRO A 94 0.08 -3.96 7.52
CA PRO A 94 0.11 -3.75 8.97
C PRO A 94 -1.29 -3.75 9.60
N PHE A 95 -1.34 -4.04 10.91
CA PHE A 95 -2.51 -3.75 11.75
C PHE A 95 -2.37 -2.34 12.30
N LEU A 96 -3.32 -1.46 12.05
CA LEU A 96 -3.29 -0.10 12.60
C LEU A 96 -4.58 0.20 13.37
N ASP A 97 -4.47 1.08 14.36
CA ASP A 97 -5.64 1.70 14.95
C ASP A 97 -6.08 2.86 14.04
N PRO A 98 -7.36 2.92 13.61
CA PRO A 98 -7.86 4.06 12.83
C PRO A 98 -7.65 5.42 13.49
N GLN A 99 -7.48 5.47 14.82
CA GLN A 99 -7.21 6.70 15.57
C GLN A 99 -5.76 7.19 15.46
N ASP A 100 -4.81 6.33 15.05
CA ASP A 100 -3.40 6.70 14.95
C ASP A 100 -3.14 7.69 13.79
N GLY A 101 -4.07 7.81 12.83
CA GLY A 101 -3.92 8.70 11.67
C GLY A 101 -2.80 8.28 10.69
N LEU A 102 -2.43 7.00 10.75
CA LEU A 102 -1.39 6.39 9.91
C LEU A 102 -1.95 5.98 8.54
N VAL A 103 -1.09 6.04 7.53
CA VAL A 103 -1.40 5.76 6.13
C VAL A 103 -0.57 4.57 5.66
N VAL A 104 -1.20 3.62 4.97
CA VAL A 104 -0.54 2.45 4.38
C VAL A 104 -0.43 2.62 2.87
N GLY A 105 0.75 2.36 2.32
CA GLY A 105 0.99 2.32 0.87
C GLY A 105 1.25 0.92 0.35
N ASP A 106 0.90 0.65 -0.91
CA ASP A 106 1.46 -0.47 -1.71
C ASP A 106 2.13 0.11 -2.96
N GLY A 107 3.20 -0.52 -3.43
CA GLY A 107 4.01 0.00 -4.54
C GLY A 107 4.27 -0.99 -5.66
N SER A 108 3.47 -2.05 -5.81
CA SER A 108 3.72 -3.04 -6.86
C SER A 108 3.58 -2.51 -8.29
N VAL A 109 4.69 -2.45 -9.03
CA VAL A 109 4.73 -1.85 -10.39
C VAL A 109 4.03 -2.66 -11.47
N TYR A 110 3.77 -3.95 -11.20
CA TYR A 110 3.11 -4.84 -12.15
C TYR A 110 1.58 -4.66 -12.15
N TYR A 111 1.00 -3.93 -11.20
CA TYR A 111 -0.44 -3.66 -11.20
C TYR A 111 -0.88 -2.84 -12.42
N ALA A 112 -0.02 -1.96 -12.95
CA ALA A 112 -0.34 -1.12 -14.11
C ALA A 112 -0.51 -1.93 -15.42
N VAL A 113 0.03 -3.15 -15.48
CA VAL A 113 -0.02 -4.01 -16.68
C VAL A 113 -0.81 -5.30 -16.47
N ASP A 114 -1.11 -5.67 -15.22
CA ASP A 114 -1.96 -6.80 -14.89
C ASP A 114 -3.44 -6.45 -15.11
N ARG A 115 -4.11 -7.18 -16.02
CA ARG A 115 -5.51 -6.90 -16.39
C ARG A 115 -6.51 -7.11 -15.25
N ALA A 116 -6.21 -7.99 -14.29
CA ALA A 116 -7.13 -8.30 -13.19
C ALA A 116 -6.90 -7.42 -11.96
N ALA A 117 -5.70 -6.84 -11.81
CA ALA A 117 -5.34 -6.03 -10.65
C ALA A 117 -6.32 -4.86 -10.39
N PRO A 118 -6.74 -4.05 -11.40
CA PRO A 118 -7.66 -2.94 -11.16
C PRO A 118 -9.00 -3.38 -10.56
N ALA A 119 -9.60 -4.44 -11.09
CA ALA A 119 -10.89 -4.96 -10.60
C ALA A 119 -10.76 -5.49 -9.17
N ARG A 120 -9.66 -6.17 -8.85
CA ARG A 120 -9.39 -6.70 -7.50
C ARG A 120 -9.15 -5.59 -6.48
N ILE A 121 -8.39 -4.55 -6.87
CA ILE A 121 -8.17 -3.37 -6.01
C ILE A 121 -9.50 -2.64 -5.79
N ALA A 122 -10.32 -2.44 -6.82
CA ALA A 122 -11.61 -1.77 -6.69
C ALA A 122 -12.59 -2.54 -5.78
N ALA A 123 -12.57 -3.87 -5.85
CA ALA A 123 -13.42 -4.72 -5.01
C ALA A 123 -13.05 -4.64 -3.53
N GLU A 124 -11.76 -4.51 -3.20
CA GLU A 124 -11.31 -4.50 -1.80
C GLU A 124 -11.14 -3.10 -1.24
N ALA A 125 -10.52 -2.19 -2.00
CA ALA A 125 -10.10 -0.86 -1.58
C ALA A 125 -10.60 0.22 -2.56
N PRO A 126 -11.92 0.42 -2.70
CA PRO A 126 -12.52 1.32 -3.70
C PRO A 126 -12.15 2.80 -3.53
N HIS A 127 -11.63 3.19 -2.36
CA HIS A 127 -11.21 4.56 -2.06
C HIS A 127 -9.69 4.76 -2.08
N THR A 128 -8.94 3.74 -2.49
CA THR A 128 -7.49 3.84 -2.73
C THR A 128 -7.19 4.97 -3.71
N ARG A 129 -6.16 5.75 -3.43
CA ARG A 129 -5.61 6.73 -4.38
C ARG A 129 -4.47 6.11 -5.18
N PHE A 130 -4.37 6.43 -6.46
CA PHE A 130 -3.28 5.95 -7.31
C PHE A 130 -2.26 7.06 -7.56
N ILE A 131 -0.98 6.72 -7.47
CA ILE A 131 0.13 7.61 -7.83
C ILE A 131 0.93 6.90 -8.92
N LEU A 132 0.87 7.40 -10.15
CA LEU A 132 1.68 6.89 -11.25
C LEU A 132 2.88 7.81 -11.47
N VAL A 133 4.05 7.21 -11.60
CA VAL A 133 5.26 7.92 -12.05
C VAL A 133 5.56 7.47 -13.45
N LEU A 134 5.55 8.42 -14.38
CA LEU A 134 5.83 8.20 -15.78
C LEU A 134 7.19 8.78 -16.13
N ARG A 135 7.83 8.17 -17.13
CA ARG A 135 9.08 8.62 -17.73
C ARG A 135 8.90 8.63 -19.24
N GLU A 136 9.74 9.41 -19.93
CA GLU A 136 9.83 9.37 -21.38
C GLU A 136 9.90 7.90 -21.87
N PRO A 137 8.98 7.45 -22.75
CA PRO A 137 8.80 6.03 -23.06
C PRO A 137 10.05 5.33 -23.62
N VAL A 138 10.83 6.02 -24.46
CA VAL A 138 12.03 5.45 -25.09
C VAL A 138 13.12 5.25 -24.05
N ALA A 139 13.44 6.29 -23.26
CA ALA A 139 14.40 6.23 -22.18
C ALA A 139 14.02 5.18 -21.11
N ARG A 140 12.72 5.01 -20.85
CA ARG A 140 12.22 3.95 -19.97
C ARG A 140 12.52 2.56 -20.53
N ALA A 141 12.33 2.35 -21.83
CA ALA A 141 12.57 1.05 -22.48
C ALA A 141 14.05 0.64 -22.49
N TYR A 142 14.97 1.61 -22.52
CA TYR A 142 16.41 1.36 -22.42
C TYR A 142 16.94 1.10 -21.00
N SER A 143 16.14 1.34 -19.95
CA SER A 143 16.60 1.39 -18.56
C SER A 143 16.70 0.03 -17.86
#